data_AF-A0A3D2FDB6-F1
#
_entry.id   AF-A0A3D2FDB6-F1
#
_cell.length_a   1.000
_cell.length_b   1.000
_cell.length_c   1.000
_cell.angle_alpha   90.00
_cell.angle_beta   90.00
_cell.angle_gamma   90.00
#
_symmetry.space_group_name_H-M   'P 1'
#
loop_
_entity.id
_entity.type
_entity.pdbx_description
1 polymer ?
#
loop_
_entity_poly.entity_id
_entity_poly.type
_entity_poly.pdbx_seq_one_letter_code
_entity_poly.pdbx_strand_id
1 'polypeptide(L)' 'MHRTYARIPAHFYRINLHTDTDNMTMALVPDQNHAHLIAQLLSENYGLRKGERIMVVPTVIRPVEDAGSEHAEFSVENSR' A
#
# COMPACT_ATOMS: atom_id res chain seq x y z
N MET A 1 30.46 0.05 21.15
CA MET A 1 29.18 -0.71 21.13
C MET A 1 28.28 -0.10 20.06
N HIS A 2 28.01 -0.80 18.97
CA HIS A 2 27.03 -0.39 17.97
C HIS A 2 25.64 -0.80 18.47
N ARG A 3 24.73 0.17 18.67
CA ARG A 3 23.32 -0.13 18.96
C ARG A 3 22.66 -0.59 17.67
N THR A 4 22.44 -1.88 17.54
CA THR A 4 21.60 -2.43 16.47
C THR A 4 20.16 -2.21 16.85
N TYR A 5 19.53 -1.17 16.29
CA TYR A 5 18.09 -1.00 16.39
C TYR A 5 17.42 -2.03 15.48
N ALA A 6 16.74 -3.02 16.05
CA ALA A 6 15.86 -3.88 15.28
C ALA A 6 14.72 -3.01 14.73
N ARG A 7 14.73 -2.71 13.43
CA ARG A 7 13.64 -1.99 12.76
C ARG A 7 12.47 -2.94 12.63
N ILE A 8 11.46 -2.76 13.47
CA ILE A 8 10.25 -3.59 13.47
C ILE A 8 9.50 -3.33 12.16
N PRO A 9 9.12 -4.36 11.39
CA PRO A 9 8.30 -4.19 10.21
C PRO A 9 6.97 -3.54 10.59
N ALA A 10 6.65 -2.41 9.97
CA ALA A 10 5.42 -1.69 10.24
C ALA A 10 4.30 -2.25 9.35
N HIS A 11 3.22 -2.67 10.00
CA HIS A 11 2.00 -3.10 9.33
C HIS A 11 1.20 -1.88 8.89
N PHE A 12 0.86 -1.83 7.60
CA PHE A 12 0.01 -0.79 7.03
C PHE A 12 -1.14 -1.42 6.26
N TYR A 13 -2.17 -0.63 6.06
CA TYR A 13 -3.30 -0.92 5.19
C TYR A 13 -3.19 0.01 4.00
N ARG A 14 -3.07 -0.59 2.82
CA ARG A 14 -2.93 0.12 1.56
C ARG A 14 -4.30 0.24 0.91
N ILE A 15 -4.75 1.48 0.70
CA ILE A 15 -5.96 1.76 -0.03
C ILE A 15 -5.57 1.92 -1.50
N ASN A 16 -6.12 1.09 -2.37
CA ASN A 16 -5.85 1.15 -3.80
C ASN A 16 -7.13 1.41 -4.60
N LEU A 17 -6.98 2.18 -5.67
CA LEU A 17 -7.92 2.24 -6.78
C LEU A 17 -7.50 1.19 -7.80
N HIS A 18 -8.31 0.15 -7.93
CA HIS A 18 -8.12 -0.86 -8.96
C HIS A 18 -8.96 -0.51 -10.18
N THR A 19 -8.31 -0.48 -11.32
CA THR A 19 -8.92 -0.34 -12.64
C THR A 19 -8.70 -1.63 -13.43
N ASP A 20 -9.33 -1.77 -14.59
CA ASP A 20 -9.17 -2.97 -15.43
C ASP A 20 -7.71 -3.21 -15.87
N THR A 21 -6.90 -2.14 -15.93
CA THR A 21 -5.52 -2.19 -16.44
C THR A 21 -4.45 -1.99 -15.37
N ASP A 22 -4.81 -1.42 -14.22
CA ASP A 22 -3.84 -0.96 -13.23
C ASP A 22 -4.36 -1.05 -11.78
N ASN A 23 -3.44 -0.89 -10.84
CA ASN A 23 -3.75 -0.79 -9.43
C ASN A 23 -2.94 0.36 -8.80
N MET A 24 -3.59 1.49 -8.60
CA MET A 24 -2.98 2.70 -8.08
C MET A 24 -3.15 2.78 -6.56
N THR A 25 -2.06 2.96 -5.83
CA THR A 25 -2.13 3.22 -4.39
C THR A 25 -2.55 4.65 -4.11
N MET A 26 -3.65 4.81 -3.37
CA MET A 26 -4.22 6.10 -2.97
C MET A 26 -3.70 6.55 -1.61
N ALA A 27 -3.57 5.62 -0.65
CA ALA A 27 -3.13 5.92 0.71
C ALA A 27 -2.51 4.71 1.41
N LEU A 28 -1.67 4.99 2.41
CA LEU A 28 -1.09 4.02 3.34
C LEU A 28 -1.46 4.44 4.77
N VAL A 29 -2.12 3.55 5.50
CA VAL A 29 -2.72 3.85 6.81
C VAL A 29 -2.27 2.82 7.83
N PRO A 30 -1.74 3.18 9.01
CA PRO A 30 -1.22 2.22 9.99
C PRO A 30 -2.32 1.48 10.78
N ASP A 31 -3.59 1.86 10.60
CA ASP A 31 -4.73 1.31 11.32
C ASP A 31 -5.84 0.85 10.37
N GLN A 32 -6.46 -0.28 10.72
CA GLN A 32 -7.46 -0.94 9.86
C GLN A 32 -8.77 -0.16 9.78
N ASN A 33 -9.25 0.34 10.92
CA ASN A 33 -10.54 1.02 11.00
C ASN A 33 -10.49 2.34 10.23
N HIS A 34 -9.40 3.09 10.41
CA HIS A 34 -9.17 4.31 9.63
C HIS A 34 -9.05 4.01 8.13
N ALA A 35 -8.39 2.90 7.74
CA ALA A 35 -8.27 2.54 6.34
C ALA A 35 -9.63 2.23 5.69
N HIS A 36 -10.51 1.50 6.38
CA HIS A 36 -11.86 1.24 5.90
C HIS A 36 -12.72 2.50 5.82
N LEU A 37 -12.63 3.38 6.82
CA LEU A 37 -13.35 4.65 6.82
C LEU A 37 -12.92 5.54 5.65
N ILE A 38 -11.62 5.67 5.40
CA ILE A 38 -11.09 6.43 4.28
C ILE A 38 -11.52 5.81 2.95
N ALA A 39 -11.45 4.48 2.82
CA ALA A 39 -11.89 3.79 1.60
C ALA A 39 -13.37 4.02 1.30
N GLN A 40 -14.23 4.02 2.33
CA GLN A 40 -15.64 4.35 2.20
C GLN A 40 -15.83 5.80 1.73
N LEU A 41 -15.19 6.76 2.41
CA LEU A 41 -15.28 8.18 2.03
C LEU A 41 -14.80 8.42 0.58
N LEU A 42 -13.72 7.75 0.17
CA LEU A 42 -13.25 7.83 -1.21
C LEU A 42 -14.24 7.21 -2.19
N SER A 43 -14.85 6.07 -1.84
CA SER A 43 -15.86 5.44 -2.71
C SER A 43 -17.09 6.33 -2.91
N GLU A 44 -17.49 7.08 -1.88
CA GLU A 44 -18.62 7.99 -1.92
C GLU A 44 -18.32 9.28 -2.71
N ASN A 45 -17.09 9.80 -2.64
CA ASN A 45 -16.76 11.14 -3.16
C ASN A 45 -15.93 11.14 -4.46
N TYR A 46 -15.23 10.06 -4.79
CA TYR A 46 -14.31 10.02 -5.93
C TYR A 46 -15.02 9.87 -7.29
N GLY A 47 -16.24 9.32 -7.30
CA GLY A 47 -17.01 9.12 -8.53
C GLY A 47 -16.46 7.99 -9.40
N LEU A 48 -16.50 6.75 -8.88
CA LEU A 48 -15.95 5.56 -9.54
C LEU A 48 -16.60 5.30 -10.90
N ARG A 49 -15.78 5.03 -11.91
CA ARG A 49 -16.23 4.63 -13.25
C ARG A 49 -16.52 3.13 -13.28
N LYS A 50 -17.21 2.68 -14.34
CA LYS A 50 -17.50 1.26 -14.56
C LYS A 50 -16.18 0.47 -14.64
N GLY A 51 -16.02 -0.52 -13.77
CA GLY A 51 -14.81 -1.34 -13.66
C GLY A 51 -13.83 -0.88 -12.58
N GLU A 52 -13.98 0.33 -12.06
CA GLU A 52 -13.13 0.82 -10.97
C GLU A 52 -13.64 0.36 -9.61
N ARG A 53 -12.73 -0.05 -8.73
CA ARG A 53 -13.05 -0.40 -7.34
C ARG A 53 -11.97 0.08 -6.39
N ILE A 54 -12.38 0.61 -5.25
CA ILE A 54 -11.46 0.93 -4.16
C ILE A 54 -11.37 -0.28 -3.22
N MET A 55 -10.15 -0.68 -2.89
CA MET A 55 -9.88 -1.84 -2.02
C MET A 55 -8.86 -1.51 -0.95
N VAL A 56 -9.05 -2.08 0.24
CA VAL A 56 -8.08 -2.03 1.34
C VAL A 56 -7.31 -3.35 1.37
N VAL A 57 -5.98 -3.27 1.29
CA VAL A 57 -5.09 -4.44 1.27
C VAL A 57 -4.07 -4.32 2.40
N PRO A 58 -4.03 -5.27 3.36
CA PRO A 58 -2.98 -5.29 4.38
C PRO A 58 -1.63 -5.49 3.70
N THR A 59 -0.66 -4.64 4.04
CA THR A 59 0.67 -4.60 3.44
C THR A 59 1.72 -4.41 4.53
N VAL A 60 2.85 -5.12 4.41
CA VAL A 60 4.00 -4.94 5.29
C VAL A 60 5.06 -4.18 4.51
N ILE A 61 5.45 -2.99 5.01
CA ILE A 61 6.58 -2.27 4.43
C ILE A 61 7.85 -2.82 5.06
N ARG A 62 8.63 -3.54 4.26
CA ARG A 62 9.96 -3.96 4.65
C ARG A 62 10.93 -2.82 4.32
N PRO A 63 11.76 -2.37 5.28
CA PRO A 63 12.85 -1.47 4.94
C PRO A 63 13.74 -2.20 3.94
N VAL A 64 13.93 -1.59 2.76
CA VAL A 64 14.92 -2.06 1.80
C VAL A 64 16.27 -1.85 2.46
N GLU A 65 16.96 -2.94 2.81
CA GLU A 65 18.38 -2.84 3.17
C GLU A 65 19.11 -2.31 1.94
N ASP A 66 19.92 -1.26 2.09
CA ASP A 66 20.68 -0.57 1.03
C ASP A 66 21.31 -1.56 0.03
N ALA A 67 20.57 -1.92 -1.02
CA ALA A 67 21.14 -2.47 -2.23
C ALA A 67 21.54 -1.26 -3.07
N GLY A 68 22.85 -1.00 -3.09
CA GLY A 68 23.43 0.17 -3.71
C GLY A 68 22.95 0.41 -5.14
N SER A 69 22.80 1.70 -5.44
CA SER A 69 22.81 2.35 -6.76
C SER A 69 21.90 1.77 -7.86
N GLU A 70 21.02 2.67 -8.34
CA GLU A 70 20.38 2.71 -9.66
C GLU A 70 19.03 1.98 -9.81
N HIS A 71 18.01 2.79 -10.11
CA HIS A 71 16.71 2.42 -10.68
C HIS A 71 15.95 1.27 -10.01
N ALA A 72 15.20 1.61 -8.94
CA ALA A 72 14.16 0.72 -8.40
C ALA A 72 12.95 0.66 -9.35
N GLU A 73 13.03 -0.23 -10.35
CA GLU A 73 11.84 -0.79 -11.00
C GLU A 73 11.09 -1.63 -9.97
N PHE A 74 9.86 -1.19 -9.64
CA PHE A 74 8.98 -1.86 -8.70
C PHE A 74 8.46 -3.18 -9.30
N SER A 75 9.09 -4.30 -8.93
CA SER A 75 8.54 -5.63 -9.18
C SER A 75 7.60 -6.03 -8.04
N VAL A 76 6.30 -6.01 -8.31
CA VAL A 76 5.26 -6.56 -7.41
C VAL A 76 5.13 -8.05 -7.70
N GLU A 77 5.78 -8.88 -6.88
CA GLU A 77 5.70 -10.33 -7.02
C GLU A 77 4.42 -10.86 -6.30
N ASN A 78 3.37 -11.12 -7.09
CA ASN A 78 2.14 -11.78 -6.64
C ASN A 78 2.39 -13.29 -6.49
N SER A 79 2.47 -13.78 -5.25
CA SER A 79 2.47 -15.22 -4.98
C SER A 79 1.05 -15.78 -5.01
N ARG A 80 0.91 -16.90 -5.72
CA ARG A 80 -0.30 -17.69 -5.99
C ARG A 80 -0.98 -18.26 -4.76
#